data_AF-A0A6A7ALE6-F1
#
_entry.id   AF-A0A6A7ALE6-F1
#
_cell.length_a   1.000
_cell.length_b   1.000
_cell.length_c   1.000
_cell.angle_alpha   90.00
_cell.angle_beta   90.00
_cell.angle_gamma   90.00
#
_symmetry.space_group_name_H-M   'P 1'
#
loop_
_entity.id
_entity.type
_entity.pdbx_description
1 polymer ?
#
loop_
_entity_poly.entity_id
_entity_poly.type
_entity_poly.pdbx_seq_one_letter_code
_entity_poly.pdbx_strand_id
1 'polypeptide(L)'
;MQPKSLGQYNWLLDAIEAERASFDDEKVPLLSCHAAALKTAIDLLLEDEVSLEKRSKQRRCERLKARTLLVDIYTGVSPEVFMLCIFATTITKLEKVPPKVAVPKLRALSKTKPLPKGLIETTMELCNAYSIDALISSHKADISRRYVFLYVKVTNRMKVACLQSVQDRYRGIELRNVPLKMSNRPTLNCSTRTS
;
A
#
# COMPACT_ATOMS: atom_id res chain seq x y z
N MET A 1 -20.82 -15.76 -1.03
CA MET A 1 -20.05 -15.23 0.13
C MET A 1 -20.56 -13.82 0.44
N GLN A 2 -21.33 -13.67 1.52
CA GLN A 2 -21.80 -12.36 1.99
C GLN A 2 -20.61 -11.58 2.57
N PRO A 3 -20.42 -10.29 2.25
CA PRO A 3 -19.31 -9.52 2.78
C PRO A 3 -19.57 -9.22 4.27
N LYS A 4 -18.74 -9.77 5.16
CA LYS A 4 -18.61 -9.36 6.56
C LYS A 4 -18.24 -7.87 6.61
N SER A 5 -19.19 -6.93 6.48
CA SER A 5 -18.82 -5.57 6.05
C SER A 5 -19.50 -4.40 6.75
N LEU A 6 -20.54 -4.58 7.56
CA LEU A 6 -21.24 -3.42 8.12
C LEU A 6 -20.95 -3.15 9.61
N GLY A 7 -20.88 -4.18 10.47
CA GLY A 7 -20.71 -4.01 11.93
C GLY A 7 -19.29 -4.23 12.50
N GLN A 8 -18.36 -4.76 11.71
CA GLN A 8 -17.07 -5.26 12.25
C GLN A 8 -16.13 -4.18 12.81
N TYR A 9 -16.34 -2.91 12.45
CA TYR A 9 -15.46 -1.80 12.82
C TYR A 9 -16.16 -0.70 13.61
N ASN A 10 -17.37 -0.97 14.12
CA ASN A 10 -18.10 0.00 14.94
C ASN A 10 -17.32 0.33 16.21
N TRP A 11 -16.57 -0.64 16.76
CA TRP A 11 -15.68 -0.42 17.91
C TRP A 11 -14.72 0.77 17.72
N LEU A 12 -14.26 1.04 16.48
CA LEU A 12 -13.36 2.17 16.22
C LEU A 12 -14.12 3.50 16.29
N LEU A 13 -15.34 3.53 15.75
CA LEU A 13 -16.20 4.72 15.83
C LEU A 13 -16.58 5.01 17.28
N ASP A 14 -16.95 3.97 18.04
CA ASP A 14 -17.31 4.09 19.45
C ASP A 14 -16.11 4.59 20.27
N ALA A 15 -14.91 4.07 20.01
CA ALA A 15 -13.69 4.52 20.68
C ALA A 15 -13.34 5.98 20.33
N ILE A 16 -13.45 6.37 19.07
CA ILE A 16 -13.21 7.75 18.63
C ILE A 16 -14.25 8.70 19.22
N GLU A 17 -15.50 8.28 19.34
CA GLU A 17 -16.53 9.11 19.93
C GLU A 17 -16.34 9.26 21.44
N ALA A 18 -15.98 8.18 22.14
CA ALA A 18 -15.62 8.23 23.55
C ALA A 18 -14.43 9.17 23.79
N GLU A 19 -13.42 9.09 22.93
CA GLU A 19 -12.27 9.99 22.99
C GLU A 19 -12.65 11.42 22.65
N ARG A 20 -13.48 11.65 21.62
CA ARG A 20 -13.98 13.01 21.30
C ARG A 20 -14.72 13.62 22.49
N ALA A 21 -15.48 12.82 23.24
CA ALA A 21 -16.20 13.26 24.43
C ALA A 21 -15.30 13.54 25.64
N SER A 22 -14.03 13.11 25.60
CA SER A 22 -13.03 13.44 26.63
C SER A 22 -12.49 14.86 26.48
N PHE A 23 -12.62 15.46 25.29
CA PHE A 23 -12.24 16.85 25.01
C PHE A 23 -13.45 17.77 25.18
N ASP A 24 -13.23 18.88 25.87
CA ASP A 24 -14.15 20.00 25.98
C ASP A 24 -13.72 21.16 25.06
N ASP A 25 -14.44 22.28 25.18
CA ASP A 25 -14.11 23.50 24.42
C ASP A 25 -12.92 24.25 25.01
N GLU A 26 -12.43 23.86 26.19
CA GLU A 26 -11.25 24.43 26.80
C GLU A 26 -9.99 23.70 26.35
N LYS A 27 -8.88 24.44 26.26
CA LYS A 27 -7.60 23.83 25.92
C LYS A 27 -6.97 23.24 27.17
N VAL A 28 -7.12 21.93 27.34
CA VAL A 28 -6.54 21.19 28.46
C VAL A 28 -5.20 20.56 28.05
N PRO A 29 -4.18 20.54 28.92
CA PRO A 29 -2.94 19.82 28.66
C PRO A 29 -3.18 18.35 28.33
N LEU A 30 -2.40 17.80 27.39
CA LEU A 30 -2.46 16.40 27.03
C LEU A 30 -2.14 15.50 28.22
N LEU A 31 -2.97 14.48 28.42
CA LEU A 31 -2.67 13.40 29.34
C LEU A 31 -1.38 12.67 28.93
N SER A 32 -0.67 12.12 29.90
CA SER A 32 0.58 11.38 29.66
C SER A 32 0.40 10.21 28.69
N CYS A 33 -0.77 9.55 28.73
CA CYS A 33 -1.13 8.50 27.78
C CYS A 33 -1.26 9.03 26.35
N HIS A 34 -1.84 10.22 26.14
CA HIS A 34 -1.97 10.85 24.82
C HIS A 34 -0.60 11.23 24.26
N ALA A 35 0.29 11.78 25.09
CA ALA A 35 1.66 12.10 24.69
C ALA A 35 2.43 10.84 24.25
N ALA A 36 2.29 9.73 24.99
CA ALA A 36 2.92 8.45 24.63
C ALA A 36 2.36 7.87 23.32
N ALA A 37 1.04 7.94 23.13
CA ALA A 37 0.38 7.50 21.89
C ALA A 37 0.83 8.35 20.69
N LEU A 38 0.89 9.67 20.86
CA LEU A 38 1.37 10.60 19.84
C LEU A 38 2.81 10.31 19.44
N LYS A 39 3.72 10.14 20.42
CA LYS A 39 5.11 9.77 20.16
C LYS A 39 5.19 8.48 19.33
N THR A 40 4.41 7.48 19.70
CA THR A 40 4.37 6.20 18.98
C THR A 40 3.87 6.35 17.53
N ALA A 41 2.91 7.24 17.30
CA ALA A 41 2.41 7.56 15.96
C ALA A 41 3.43 8.36 15.13
N ILE A 42 4.15 9.30 15.74
CA ILE A 42 5.23 10.04 15.09
C ILE A 42 6.38 9.11 14.70
N ASP A 43 6.81 8.23 15.62
CA ASP A 43 7.82 7.22 15.33
C ASP A 43 7.38 6.32 14.16
N LEU A 44 6.08 5.98 14.08
CA LEU A 44 5.53 5.24 12.93
C LEU A 44 5.61 6.04 11.62
N LEU A 45 5.38 7.35 11.66
CA LEU A 45 5.49 8.24 10.51
C LEU A 45 6.95 8.54 10.12
N LEU A 46 7.92 8.44 11.03
CA LEU A 46 9.33 8.64 10.71
C LEU A 46 9.99 7.39 10.12
N GLU A 47 9.34 6.24 10.15
CA GLU A 47 9.91 4.99 9.67
C GLU A 47 10.17 4.97 8.16
N ASP A 48 11.44 4.79 7.82
CA ASP A 48 11.95 4.52 6.48
C ASP A 48 12.02 3.01 6.16
N GLU A 49 12.46 2.66 4.95
CA GLU A 49 12.60 1.26 4.55
C GLU A 49 13.64 0.51 5.39
N VAL A 50 14.74 1.18 5.78
CA VAL A 50 15.85 0.59 6.54
C VAL A 50 15.40 0.20 7.95
N SER A 51 14.66 1.07 8.63
CA SER A 51 14.11 0.81 9.96
C SER A 51 13.06 -0.31 9.94
N LEU A 52 12.26 -0.38 8.88
CA LEU A 52 11.27 -1.44 8.67
C LEU A 52 11.89 -2.80 8.36
N GLU A 53 13.03 -2.84 7.67
CA GLU A 53 13.75 -4.07 7.35
C GLU A 53 14.31 -4.78 8.57
N LYS A 54 14.72 -4.03 9.60
CA LYS A 54 15.17 -4.57 10.89
C LYS A 54 14.07 -5.32 11.65
N ARG A 55 12.80 -5.20 11.23
CA ARG A 55 11.66 -5.86 11.88
C ARG A 55 11.19 -7.09 11.13
N SER A 56 10.54 -7.99 11.88
CA SER A 56 9.88 -9.17 11.32
C SER A 56 8.86 -8.78 10.26
N LYS A 57 8.68 -9.66 9.26
CA LYS A 57 7.76 -9.43 8.13
C LYS A 57 6.33 -9.12 8.59
N GLN A 58 5.88 -9.81 9.64
CA GLN A 58 4.57 -9.55 10.24
C GLN A 58 4.49 -8.12 10.77
N ARG A 59 5.34 -7.74 11.74
CA ARG A 59 5.31 -6.39 12.33
C ARG A 59 5.47 -5.28 11.30
N ARG A 60 6.26 -5.50 10.26
CA ARG A 60 6.40 -4.58 9.13
C ARG A 60 5.07 -4.35 8.42
N CYS A 61 4.34 -5.42 8.13
CA CYS A 61 3.02 -5.36 7.50
C CYS A 61 2.00 -4.63 8.38
N GLU A 62 1.97 -4.94 9.68
CA GLU A 62 1.07 -4.31 10.66
C GLU A 62 1.25 -2.78 10.69
N ARG A 63 2.51 -2.35 10.80
CA ARG A 63 2.88 -0.94 10.85
C ARG A 63 2.61 -0.21 9.54
N LEU A 64 2.93 -0.82 8.39
CA LEU A 64 2.62 -0.24 7.08
C LEU A 64 1.11 -0.03 6.88
N LYS A 65 0.27 -0.98 7.31
CA LYS A 65 -1.19 -0.86 7.22
C LYS A 65 -1.72 0.24 8.12
N ALA A 66 -1.30 0.27 9.38
CA ALA A 66 -1.70 1.31 10.33
C ALA A 66 -1.27 2.71 9.83
N ARG A 67 -0.03 2.83 9.33
CA ARG A 67 0.48 4.08 8.77
C ARG A 67 -0.33 4.54 7.57
N THR A 68 -0.65 3.63 6.65
CA THR A 68 -1.47 3.94 5.48
C THR A 68 -2.85 4.44 5.90
N LEU A 69 -3.50 3.75 6.84
CA LEU A 69 -4.79 4.17 7.36
C LEU A 69 -4.74 5.56 7.99
N LEU A 70 -3.73 5.85 8.82
CA LEU A 70 -3.58 7.15 9.46
C LEU A 70 -3.34 8.27 8.43
N VAL A 71 -2.52 8.04 7.41
CA VAL A 71 -2.31 8.98 6.29
C VAL A 71 -3.61 9.23 5.53
N ASP A 72 -4.38 8.18 5.26
CA ASP A 72 -5.66 8.28 4.57
C ASP A 72 -6.71 9.04 5.41
N ILE A 73 -6.71 8.86 6.74
CA ILE A 73 -7.60 9.60 7.65
C ILE A 73 -7.21 11.07 7.73
N TYR A 74 -5.92 11.37 7.94
CA TYR A 74 -5.43 12.75 8.02
C TYR A 74 -5.83 13.55 6.77
N THR A 75 -5.68 12.93 5.61
CA THR A 75 -5.83 13.62 4.32
C THR A 75 -7.22 13.52 3.74
N GLY A 76 -7.96 12.48 4.09
CA GLY A 76 -9.31 12.21 3.59
C GLY A 76 -10.41 12.61 4.56
N VAL A 77 -10.12 12.89 5.82
CA VAL A 77 -11.11 13.31 6.83
C VAL A 77 -10.74 14.66 7.40
N SER A 78 -9.83 14.68 8.39
CA SER A 78 -9.26 15.89 8.97
C SER A 78 -8.10 15.55 9.93
N PRO A 79 -7.23 16.52 10.25
CA PRO A 79 -6.17 16.35 11.26
C PRO A 79 -6.70 15.97 12.64
N GLU A 80 -7.86 16.50 13.05
CA GLU A 80 -8.43 16.27 14.37
C GLU A 80 -8.91 14.82 14.51
N VAL A 81 -9.53 14.28 13.46
CA VAL A 81 -9.94 12.86 13.45
C VAL A 81 -8.72 11.95 13.44
N PHE A 82 -7.62 12.34 12.80
CA PHE A 82 -6.35 11.64 12.91
C PHE A 82 -5.84 11.61 14.35
N MET A 83 -5.88 12.73 15.08
CA MET A 83 -5.49 12.77 16.49
C MET A 83 -6.39 11.87 17.36
N LEU A 84 -7.70 11.92 17.15
CA LEU A 84 -8.65 11.04 17.85
C LEU A 84 -8.36 9.57 17.57
N CYS A 85 -7.98 9.20 16.35
CA CYS A 85 -7.60 7.81 16.04
C CYS A 85 -6.33 7.36 16.77
N ILE A 86 -5.37 8.27 16.98
CA ILE A 86 -4.13 7.99 17.71
C ILE A 86 -4.44 7.77 19.19
N PHE A 87 -5.31 8.60 19.77
CA PHE A 87 -5.62 8.53 21.20
C PHE A 87 -6.57 7.38 21.54
N ALA A 88 -7.57 7.12 20.68
CA ALA A 88 -8.60 6.13 20.93
C ALA A 88 -8.12 4.67 20.83
N THR A 89 -7.01 4.40 20.13
CA THR A 89 -6.63 3.01 19.85
C THR A 89 -5.15 2.77 19.55
N THR A 90 -4.76 1.49 19.50
CA THR A 90 -3.38 1.06 19.25
C THR A 90 -3.12 0.75 17.77
N ILE A 91 -1.85 0.87 17.36
CA ILE A 91 -1.39 0.50 16.00
C ILE A 91 -1.84 -0.91 15.58
N THR A 92 -1.77 -1.88 16.49
CA THR A 92 -2.17 -3.28 16.25
C THR A 92 -3.66 -3.46 15.98
N LYS A 93 -4.50 -2.55 16.47
CA LYS A 93 -5.93 -2.53 16.16
C LYS A 93 -6.20 -1.78 14.85
N LEU A 94 -5.50 -0.67 14.61
CA LEU A 94 -5.61 0.12 13.37
C LEU A 94 -5.25 -0.68 12.12
N GLU A 95 -4.22 -1.52 12.18
CA GLU A 95 -3.84 -2.46 11.11
C GLU A 95 -5.03 -3.24 10.53
N LYS A 96 -5.97 -3.64 11.38
CA LYS A 96 -7.08 -4.54 11.04
C LYS A 96 -8.21 -3.82 10.32
N VAL A 97 -8.13 -2.49 10.26
CA VAL A 97 -9.18 -1.63 9.74
C VAL A 97 -8.86 -1.22 8.30
N PRO A 98 -9.69 -1.63 7.32
CA PRO A 98 -9.48 -1.26 5.93
C PRO A 98 -9.83 0.23 5.70
N PRO A 99 -8.93 1.03 5.10
CA PRO A 99 -9.18 2.46 4.87
C PRO A 99 -10.45 2.75 4.07
N LYS A 100 -10.74 1.90 3.06
CA LYS A 100 -11.94 2.00 2.21
C LYS A 100 -13.26 1.94 2.99
N VAL A 101 -13.27 1.35 4.19
CA VAL A 101 -14.46 1.25 5.05
C VAL A 101 -14.44 2.32 6.13
N ALA A 102 -13.29 2.57 6.77
CA ALA A 102 -13.21 3.50 7.88
C ALA A 102 -13.30 4.96 7.44
N VAL A 103 -12.56 5.37 6.40
CA VAL A 103 -12.48 6.78 5.99
C VAL A 103 -13.86 7.37 5.64
N PRO A 104 -14.73 6.70 4.85
CA PRO A 104 -16.06 7.24 4.57
C PRO A 104 -16.94 7.38 5.82
N LYS A 105 -16.87 6.42 6.75
CA LYS A 105 -17.65 6.44 8.00
C LYS A 105 -17.17 7.55 8.94
N LEU A 106 -15.86 7.71 9.09
CA LEU A 106 -15.26 8.79 9.88
C LEU A 106 -15.57 10.16 9.30
N ARG A 107 -15.55 10.30 7.97
CA ARG A 107 -15.97 11.52 7.28
C ARG A 107 -17.45 11.84 7.50
N ALA A 108 -18.31 10.83 7.54
CA ALA A 108 -19.72 11.04 7.87
C ALA A 108 -19.88 11.48 9.33
N LEU A 109 -19.14 10.86 10.25
CA LEU A 109 -19.17 11.21 11.68
C LEU A 109 -18.68 12.64 11.94
N SER A 110 -17.58 13.07 11.32
CA SER A 110 -17.04 14.42 11.52
C SER A 110 -17.94 15.53 10.98
N LYS A 111 -18.83 15.21 10.03
CA LYS A 111 -19.84 16.15 9.51
C LYS A 111 -21.07 16.24 10.40
N THR A 112 -21.44 15.17 11.10
CA THR A 112 -22.66 15.14 11.93
C THR A 112 -22.42 15.60 13.35
N LYS A 113 -21.19 15.48 13.86
CA LYS A 113 -20.83 15.88 15.22
C LYS A 113 -19.75 16.96 15.18
N PRO A 114 -20.01 18.17 15.71
CA PRO A 114 -18.98 19.19 15.81
C PRO A 114 -17.82 18.70 16.69
N LEU A 115 -16.62 19.10 16.29
CA LEU A 115 -15.41 18.81 17.04
C LEU A 115 -15.22 19.88 18.13
N PRO A 116 -14.87 19.49 19.38
CA PRO A 116 -14.63 20.46 20.45
C PRO A 116 -13.50 21.43 20.11
N LYS A 117 -13.61 22.69 20.56
CA LYS A 117 -12.61 23.73 20.26
C LYS A 117 -11.23 23.39 20.82
N GLY A 118 -11.16 22.82 22.03
CA GLY A 118 -9.92 22.38 22.65
C GLY A 118 -9.16 21.34 21.82
N LEU A 119 -9.89 20.41 21.17
CA LEU A 119 -9.31 19.41 20.28
C LEU A 119 -8.71 20.06 19.03
N ILE A 120 -9.40 21.02 18.42
CA ILE A 120 -8.91 21.72 17.22
C ILE A 120 -7.62 22.48 17.53
N GLU A 121 -7.61 23.26 18.61
CA GLU A 121 -6.44 24.04 19.03
C GLU A 121 -5.25 23.14 19.38
N THR A 122 -5.49 22.05 20.12
CA THR A 122 -4.45 21.06 20.47
C THR A 122 -3.91 20.38 19.21
N THR A 123 -4.78 20.01 18.29
CA THR A 123 -4.38 19.39 17.02
C THR A 123 -3.50 20.33 16.21
N MET A 124 -3.88 21.60 16.07
CA MET A 124 -3.11 22.59 15.33
C MET A 124 -1.70 22.78 15.94
N GLU A 125 -1.61 22.91 17.27
CA GLU A 125 -0.33 23.04 17.95
C GLU A 125 0.57 21.82 17.73
N LEU A 126 0.02 20.61 17.91
CA LEU A 126 0.79 19.37 17.75
C LEU A 126 1.21 19.14 16.30
N CYS A 127 0.32 19.40 15.33
CA CYS A 127 0.65 19.29 13.91
C CYS A 127 1.81 20.20 13.54
N ASN A 128 1.83 21.42 14.06
CA ASN A 128 2.92 22.37 13.85
C ASN A 128 4.20 21.94 14.58
N ALA A 129 4.11 21.60 15.87
CA ALA A 129 5.26 21.24 16.70
C ALA A 129 6.04 20.03 16.15
N TYR A 130 5.33 19.06 15.59
CA TYR A 130 5.92 17.84 15.03
C TYR A 130 6.01 17.84 13.49
N SER A 131 5.65 18.95 12.84
CA SER A 131 5.64 19.07 11.37
C SER A 131 4.89 17.92 10.69
N ILE A 132 3.73 17.53 11.23
CA ILE A 132 2.99 16.35 10.78
C ILE A 132 2.62 16.45 9.31
N ASP A 133 2.24 17.64 8.81
CA ASP A 133 1.97 17.88 7.40
C ASP A 133 3.12 17.49 6.48
N ALA A 134 4.36 17.79 6.88
CA ALA A 134 5.55 17.43 6.12
C ALA A 134 5.76 15.91 6.11
N LEU A 135 5.56 15.24 7.25
CA LEU A 135 5.66 13.78 7.35
C LEU A 135 4.62 13.09 6.46
N ILE A 136 3.36 13.54 6.52
CA ILE A 136 2.27 12.99 5.71
C ILE A 136 2.53 13.22 4.22
N SER A 137 3.01 14.40 3.84
CA SER A 137 3.34 14.74 2.45
C SER A 137 4.48 13.89 1.90
N SER A 138 5.51 13.64 2.72
CA SER A 138 6.62 12.74 2.38
C SER A 138 6.12 11.32 2.07
N HIS A 139 5.23 10.76 2.91
CA HIS A 139 4.66 9.43 2.68
C HIS A 139 3.85 9.35 1.39
N LYS A 140 3.10 10.39 1.03
CA LYS A 140 2.36 10.41 -0.24
C LYS A 140 3.30 10.36 -1.44
N ALA A 141 4.40 11.11 -1.38
CA ALA A 141 5.41 11.12 -2.43
C ALA A 141 6.06 9.73 -2.58
N ASP A 142 6.39 9.08 -1.47
CA ASP A 142 6.99 7.74 -1.47
C ASP A 142 6.04 6.66 -1.97
N ILE A 143 4.76 6.70 -1.57
CA ILE A 143 3.74 5.79 -2.11
C ILE A 143 3.62 5.97 -3.63
N SER A 144 3.55 7.22 -4.09
CA SER A 144 3.48 7.54 -5.52
C SER A 144 4.71 7.03 -6.30
N ARG A 145 5.91 7.25 -5.76
CA ARG A 145 7.17 6.73 -6.33
C ARG A 145 7.18 5.20 -6.39
N ARG A 146 6.71 4.51 -5.36
CA ARG A 146 6.61 3.05 -5.35
C ARG A 146 5.63 2.53 -6.39
N TYR A 147 4.49 3.18 -6.59
CA TYR A 147 3.55 2.82 -7.65
C TYR A 147 4.19 2.98 -9.04
N VAL A 148 4.88 4.09 -9.29
CA VAL A 148 5.62 4.31 -10.53
C VAL A 148 6.70 3.24 -10.72
N PHE A 149 7.49 2.94 -9.69
CA PHE A 149 8.55 1.93 -9.75
C PHE A 149 7.99 0.52 -10.01
N LEU A 150 6.90 0.13 -9.34
CA LEU A 150 6.21 -1.15 -9.58
C LEU A 150 5.67 -1.22 -11.01
N TYR A 151 5.06 -0.14 -11.51
CA TYR A 151 4.55 -0.08 -12.87
C TYR A 151 5.67 -0.20 -13.93
N VAL A 152 6.79 0.49 -13.74
CA VAL A 152 7.98 0.38 -14.60
C VAL A 152 8.57 -1.03 -14.54
N LYS A 153 8.63 -1.66 -13.36
CA LYS A 153 9.15 -3.03 -13.20
C LYS A 153 8.25 -4.07 -13.84
N VAL A 154 6.93 -3.94 -13.73
CA VAL A 154 5.95 -4.82 -14.38
C VAL A 154 6.00 -4.66 -15.90
N THR A 155 6.02 -3.43 -16.40
CA THR A 155 6.12 -3.17 -17.85
C THR A 155 7.45 -3.63 -18.44
N ASN A 156 8.56 -3.46 -17.72
CA ASN A 156 9.86 -4.01 -18.14
C ASN A 156 9.85 -5.55 -18.13
N ARG A 157 9.25 -6.21 -17.13
CA ARG A 157 9.08 -7.67 -17.16
C ARG A 157 8.24 -8.16 -18.33
N MET A 158 7.15 -7.44 -18.67
CA MET A 158 6.34 -7.75 -19.84
C MET A 158 7.10 -7.54 -21.15
N LYS A 159 7.90 -6.48 -21.27
CA LYS A 159 8.77 -6.25 -22.43
C LYS A 159 9.84 -7.34 -22.58
N VAL A 160 10.49 -7.76 -21.49
CA VAL A 160 11.48 -8.85 -21.50
C VAL A 160 10.82 -10.17 -21.88
N ALA A 161 9.64 -10.50 -21.34
CA ALA A 161 8.91 -11.71 -21.73
C ALA A 161 8.48 -11.69 -23.20
N CYS A 162 8.09 -10.53 -23.73
CA CYS A 162 7.76 -10.34 -25.14
C CYS A 162 9.00 -10.53 -26.04
N LEU A 163 10.12 -9.91 -25.69
CA LEU A 163 11.39 -10.05 -26.41
C LEU A 163 11.89 -11.49 -26.40
N GLN A 164 11.77 -12.19 -25.27
CA GLN A 164 12.11 -13.61 -25.16
C GLN A 164 11.22 -14.47 -26.08
N SER A 165 9.90 -14.23 -26.08
CA SER A 165 8.95 -14.93 -26.98
C SER A 165 9.22 -14.67 -28.47
N VAL A 166 9.73 -13.50 -28.81
CA VAL A 166 10.15 -13.17 -30.18
C VAL A 166 11.46 -13.88 -30.51
N GLN A 167 12.47 -13.86 -29.63
CA GLN A 167 13.72 -14.58 -29.81
C GLN A 167 13.54 -16.10 -29.92
N ASP A 168 12.67 -16.70 -29.11
CA ASP A 168 12.36 -18.13 -29.15
C ASP A 168 11.67 -18.51 -30.48
N ARG A 169 10.84 -17.61 -31.03
CA ARG A 169 10.23 -17.77 -32.36
C ARG A 169 11.26 -17.66 -33.49
N TYR A 170 12.22 -16.74 -33.40
CA TYR A 170 13.30 -16.65 -34.39
C TYR A 170 14.26 -17.85 -34.32
N ARG A 171 14.60 -18.37 -33.14
CA ARG A 171 15.39 -19.62 -32.99
C ARG A 171 14.66 -20.86 -33.52
N GLY A 172 13.32 -20.90 -33.44
CA GLY A 172 12.51 -21.99 -34.00
C GLY A 172 12.45 -22.02 -35.54
N ILE A 173 12.87 -20.93 -36.21
CA ILE A 173 12.90 -20.83 -37.69
C ILE A 173 14.25 -21.33 -38.24
N GLU A 174 15.37 -21.16 -37.53
CA GLU A 174 16.69 -21.63 -37.99
C GLU A 174 16.86 -23.16 -37.97
N LEU A 175 16.06 -23.90 -37.20
CA LEU A 175 16.14 -25.38 -37.15
C LEU A 175 15.34 -26.11 -38.24
N ARG A 176 14.73 -25.39 -39.20
CA ARG A 176 13.97 -25.98 -40.33
C ARG A 176 14.63 -25.84 -41.70
N ASN A 177 15.89 -25.44 -41.78
CA ASN A 177 16.66 -25.56 -43.03
C ASN A 177 17.55 -26.80 -42.97
N VAL A 178 16.91 -27.98 -43.08
CA VAL A 178 17.60 -29.23 -43.41
C VAL A 178 17.84 -29.25 -44.93
N PRO A 179 19.08 -29.47 -45.42
CA PRO A 179 19.34 -29.53 -46.85
C PRO A 179 18.64 -30.75 -47.47
N LEU A 180 17.88 -30.52 -48.55
CA LEU A 180 17.33 -31.56 -49.41
C LEU A 180 18.46 -32.45 -49.94
N LYS A 181 18.56 -33.69 -49.42
CA LYS A 181 19.40 -34.74 -50.01
C LYS A 181 18.92 -35.03 -51.42
N MET A 182 19.77 -34.78 -52.42
CA MET A 182 19.55 -35.20 -53.79
C MET A 182 19.49 -36.74 -53.88
N SER A 183 18.40 -37.21 -54.47
CA SER A 183 18.13 -38.61 -54.79
C SER A 183 19.00 -39.05 -55.98
N ASN A 184 19.92 -39.99 -55.74
CA ASN A 184 20.64 -40.71 -56.78
C ASN A 184 19.73 -41.80 -57.36
N ARG A 185 19.49 -41.73 -58.67
CA ARG A 185 18.87 -42.81 -59.47
C ARG A 185 19.88 -43.93 -59.70
N PRO A 186 19.49 -45.21 -59.59
CA PRO A 186 20.22 -46.30 -60.23
C PRO A 186 19.60 -46.62 -61.59
N THR A 187 20.40 -46.48 -62.66
CA THR A 187 20.12 -47.03 -63.99
C THR A 187 20.50 -48.50 -64.03
N LEU A 188 19.54 -49.35 -64.38
CA LEU A 188 19.70 -50.79 -64.61
C LEU A 188 20.41 -51.05 -65.96
N ASN A 189 21.43 -51.89 -65.92
CA ASN A 189 22.13 -52.46 -67.07
C ASN A 189 21.25 -53.52 -67.75
N CYS A 190 21.04 -53.38 -69.06
CA CYS A 190 20.59 -54.46 -69.95
C CYS A 190 21.76 -54.92 -70.83
N SER A 191 22.21 -56.15 -70.61
CA SER A 191 23.06 -56.91 -71.53
C SER A 191 22.17 -57.72 -72.48
N THR A 192 22.35 -57.53 -73.78
CA THR A 192 22.04 -58.51 -74.84
C THR A 192 23.22 -58.48 -75.82
N ARG A 193 24.14 -59.45 -75.73
CA ARG A 193 24.19 -60.71 -76.50
C ARG A 193 24.60 -60.51 -77.97
N THR A 194 25.76 -61.07 -78.26
CA THR A 194 26.40 -61.39 -79.55
C THR A 194 25.47 -61.97 -80.61
N SER A 195 25.67 -61.56 -81.86
CA SER A 195 26.07 -62.42 -82.99
C SER A 195 26.69 -61.55 -84.08
#